data_AF-A0A418GJS8-F1
#
_entry.id   AF-A0A418GJS8-F1
#
_cell.length_a   1.000
_cell.length_b   1.000
_cell.length_c   1.000
_cell.angle_alpha   90.00
_cell.angle_beta   90.00
_cell.angle_gamma   90.00
#
_symmetry.space_group_name_H-M   'P 1'
#
loop_
_entity.id
_entity.type
_entity.pdbx_description
1 polymer ?
#
loop_
_entity_poly.entity_id
_entity_poly.type
_entity_poly.pdbx_seq_one_letter_code
_entity_poly.pdbx_strand_id
1 'polypeptide(L)'
;AWSLFNHSELSLLEESLKALPWDSLLENPQLVLLQAWLMQSQHRYGEVNTLLARAEHEIKDIREGTMHAEFNALRAQVAINDGNPDEAERLAKLALEELPPGWFYSRIVATSVLGEVLHCKGELTRSLALMQQTEQMARQHDVWHYALWSLIQQSEILFAQGFLQTAWETQEKAFQLINEQHLEQLPMHEFLVRIR
;
A
#
# COMPACT_ATOMS: atom_id res chain seq x y z
N ALA A 1 -4.33 15.20 7.92
CA ALA A 1 -4.20 14.86 6.49
C ALA A 1 -4.03 13.35 6.31
N TRP A 2 -2.98 12.73 6.86
CA TRP A 2 -2.83 11.26 6.89
C TRP A 2 -3.98 10.51 7.59
N SER A 3 -4.54 11.07 8.66
CA SER A 3 -5.75 10.53 9.29
C SER A 3 -6.92 10.44 8.31
N LEU A 4 -7.20 11.48 7.52
CA LEU A 4 -8.29 11.46 6.52
C LEU A 4 -8.07 10.39 5.45
N PHE A 5 -6.82 10.25 4.97
CA PHE A 5 -6.45 9.20 4.03
C PHE A 5 -6.69 7.80 4.61
N ASN A 6 -6.23 7.56 5.86
CA ASN A 6 -6.41 6.27 6.53
C ASN A 6 -7.87 5.96 6.85
N HIS A 7 -8.73 6.98 6.99
CA HIS A 7 -10.17 6.82 7.23
C HIS A 7 -11.00 6.88 5.93
N SER A 8 -10.37 6.78 4.76
CA SER A 8 -11.04 6.78 3.46
C SER A 8 -11.84 8.05 3.12
N GLU A 9 -11.51 9.18 3.73
CA GLU A 9 -12.11 10.50 3.43
C GLU A 9 -11.42 11.15 2.20
N LEU A 10 -11.42 10.42 1.08
CA LEU A 10 -10.57 10.69 -0.08
C LEU A 10 -10.99 11.94 -0.88
N SER A 11 -12.29 12.21 -1.01
CA SER A 11 -12.79 13.36 -1.79
C SER A 11 -12.44 14.69 -1.13
N LEU A 12 -12.66 14.81 0.19
CA LEU A 12 -12.30 16.01 0.94
C LEU A 12 -10.78 16.26 0.91
N LEU A 13 -10.00 15.18 1.00
CA LEU A 13 -8.54 15.26 0.90
C LEU A 13 -8.10 15.71 -0.50
N GLU A 14 -8.73 15.19 -1.56
CA GLU A 14 -8.43 15.59 -2.93
C GLU A 14 -8.69 17.07 -3.18
N GLU A 15 -9.86 17.57 -2.76
CA GLU A 15 -10.22 18.98 -2.89
C GLU A 15 -9.25 19.88 -2.13
N SER A 16 -8.89 19.48 -0.91
CA SER A 16 -7.94 20.21 -0.07
C SER A 16 -6.55 20.29 -0.73
N LEU A 17 -6.05 19.20 -1.29
CA LEU A 17 -4.74 19.16 -1.94
C LEU A 17 -4.73 19.93 -3.28
N LYS A 18 -5.82 19.87 -4.05
CA LYS A 18 -5.97 20.63 -5.31
C LYS A 18 -6.00 22.15 -5.08
N ALA A 19 -6.48 22.60 -3.92
CA ALA A 19 -6.53 24.01 -3.59
C ALA A 19 -5.15 24.61 -3.23
N LEU A 20 -4.14 23.77 -2.96
CA LEU A 20 -2.80 24.22 -2.60
C LEU A 20 -1.98 24.59 -3.84
N PRO A 21 -1.30 25.76 -3.84
CA PRO A 21 -0.31 26.07 -4.87
C PRO A 21 0.82 25.04 -4.89
N TRP A 22 1.40 24.81 -6.08
CA TRP A 22 2.52 23.88 -6.22
C TRP A 22 3.71 24.23 -5.31
N ASP A 23 4.05 25.51 -5.18
CA ASP A 23 5.15 25.95 -4.31
C ASP A 23 4.94 25.54 -2.85
N SER A 24 3.69 25.54 -2.36
CA SER A 24 3.35 25.07 -1.01
C SER A 24 3.50 23.56 -0.85
N LEU A 25 3.34 22.78 -1.93
CA LEU A 25 3.61 21.34 -1.93
C LEU A 25 5.12 21.07 -1.89
N LEU A 26 5.93 21.87 -2.57
CA LEU A 26 7.39 21.75 -2.54
C LEU A 26 7.99 22.07 -1.16
N GLU A 27 7.40 23.02 -0.44
CA GLU A 27 7.79 23.36 0.93
C GLU A 27 7.52 22.22 1.93
N ASN A 28 6.59 21.31 1.60
CA ASN A 28 6.28 20.15 2.43
C ASN A 28 6.11 18.87 1.57
N PRO A 29 7.19 18.11 1.34
CA PRO A 29 7.17 16.92 0.49
C PRO A 29 6.19 15.82 0.95
N GLN A 30 5.77 15.83 2.22
CA GLN A 30 4.73 14.90 2.71
C GLN A 30 3.38 15.14 2.05
N LEU A 31 3.08 16.38 1.62
CA LEU A 31 1.85 16.69 0.88
C LEU A 31 1.89 16.14 -0.54
N VAL A 32 3.06 16.16 -1.18
CA VAL A 32 3.28 15.49 -2.48
C VAL A 32 3.06 13.99 -2.33
N LEU A 33 3.66 13.37 -1.32
CA LEU A 33 3.49 11.94 -1.04
C LEU A 33 2.02 11.59 -0.82
N LEU A 34 1.30 12.38 -0.03
CA LEU A 34 -0.13 12.17 0.23
C LEU A 34 -0.99 12.31 -1.04
N GLN A 35 -0.68 13.28 -1.89
CA GLN A 35 -1.33 13.44 -3.19
C GLN A 35 -1.07 12.24 -4.10
N ALA A 36 0.16 11.73 -4.08
CA ALA A 36 0.56 10.57 -4.88
C ALA A 36 -0.13 9.28 -4.39
N TRP A 37 -0.27 9.08 -3.08
CA TRP A 37 -1.07 7.97 -2.52
C TRP A 37 -2.54 8.05 -2.92
N LEU A 38 -3.13 9.24 -2.89
CA LEU A 38 -4.49 9.47 -3.34
C LEU A 38 -4.65 9.13 -4.84
N MET A 39 -3.75 9.61 -5.70
CA MET A 39 -3.77 9.27 -7.12
C MET A 39 -3.62 7.76 -7.36
N GLN A 40 -2.75 7.08 -6.60
CA GLN A 40 -2.58 5.63 -6.68
C GLN A 40 -3.87 4.90 -6.31
N SER A 41 -4.58 5.31 -5.26
CA SER A 41 -5.86 4.72 -4.85
C SER A 41 -6.97 4.88 -5.90
N GLN A 42 -6.83 5.86 -6.79
CA GLN A 42 -7.73 6.15 -7.90
C GLN A 42 -7.29 5.50 -9.22
N HIS A 43 -6.31 4.57 -9.18
CA HIS A 43 -5.72 3.91 -10.35
C HIS A 43 -5.02 4.84 -11.35
N ARG A 44 -4.61 6.04 -10.92
CA ARG A 44 -3.95 7.06 -11.77
C ARG A 44 -2.43 6.88 -11.79
N TYR A 45 -1.96 5.67 -12.12
CA TYR A 45 -0.56 5.25 -11.98
C TYR A 45 0.45 6.10 -12.77
N GLY A 46 0.12 6.48 -14.01
CA GLY A 46 0.98 7.35 -14.83
C GLY A 46 1.14 8.76 -14.23
N GLU A 47 0.10 9.27 -13.58
CA GLU A 47 0.13 10.58 -12.91
C GLU A 47 0.96 10.53 -11.62
N VAL A 48 0.89 9.42 -10.87
CA VAL A 48 1.75 9.19 -9.70
C VAL A 48 3.23 9.30 -10.09
N ASN A 49 3.65 8.56 -11.12
CA ASN A 49 5.05 8.56 -11.56
C ASN A 49 5.50 9.96 -12.02
N THR A 50 4.63 10.68 -12.73
CA THR A 50 4.88 12.05 -13.18
C THR A 50 5.04 13.02 -12.01
N LEU A 51 4.14 12.94 -11.03
CA LEU A 51 4.16 13.78 -9.82
C LEU A 51 5.44 13.55 -9.00
N LEU A 52 5.77 12.29 -8.74
CA LEU A 52 6.97 11.93 -7.97
C LEU A 52 8.26 12.33 -8.70
N ALA A 53 8.34 12.12 -10.02
CA ALA A 53 9.50 12.54 -10.81
C ALA A 53 9.69 14.06 -10.82
N ARG A 54 8.59 14.82 -10.90
CA ARG A 54 8.62 16.29 -10.80
C ARG A 54 9.10 16.74 -9.43
N ALA A 55 8.56 16.16 -8.37
CA ALA A 55 8.98 16.46 -7.00
C ALA A 55 10.47 16.13 -6.76
N GLU A 56 10.97 15.01 -7.29
CA GLU A 56 12.39 14.65 -7.24
C GLU A 56 13.33 15.57 -8.01
N HIS A 57 12.79 16.34 -8.97
CA HIS A 57 13.54 17.31 -9.74
C HIS A 57 13.56 18.69 -9.07
N GLU A 58 12.44 19.09 -8.47
CA GLU A 58 12.24 20.44 -7.94
C GLU A 58 12.56 20.57 -6.44
N ILE A 59 12.43 19.49 -5.64
CA ILE A 59 12.72 19.50 -4.21
C ILE A 59 14.21 19.19 -4.00
N LYS A 60 14.94 20.15 -3.43
CA LYS A 60 16.35 20.00 -3.12
C LYS A 60 16.56 18.89 -2.07
N ASP A 61 17.62 18.09 -2.25
CA ASP A 61 18.07 17.03 -1.32
C ASP A 61 17.08 15.87 -1.09
N ILE A 62 15.94 15.83 -1.80
CA ILE A 62 14.92 14.78 -1.64
C ILE A 62 15.46 13.38 -1.94
N ARG A 63 16.41 13.27 -2.88
CA ARG A 63 17.04 12.02 -3.33
C ARG A 63 18.01 11.43 -2.30
N GLU A 64 18.48 12.23 -1.36
CA GLU A 64 19.41 11.83 -0.30
C GLU A 64 18.68 11.65 1.04
N GLY A 65 17.40 12.00 1.08
CA GLY A 65 16.56 11.94 2.28
C GLY A 65 15.62 10.74 2.30
N THR A 66 15.09 10.47 3.48
CA THR A 66 14.09 9.42 3.72
C THR A 66 12.85 9.51 2.82
N MET A 67 12.53 10.70 2.31
CA MET A 67 11.43 10.91 1.39
C MET A 67 11.58 10.12 0.08
N HIS A 68 12.81 9.94 -0.42
CA HIS A 68 13.04 9.10 -1.60
C HIS A 68 12.66 7.63 -1.35
N ALA A 69 12.93 7.12 -0.15
CA ALA A 69 12.55 5.77 0.24
C ALA A 69 11.02 5.60 0.33
N GLU A 70 10.29 6.63 0.80
CA GLU A 70 8.82 6.64 0.75
C GLU A 70 8.28 6.67 -0.68
N PHE A 71 8.92 7.43 -1.57
CA PHE A 71 8.58 7.44 -3.00
C PHE A 71 8.82 6.07 -3.63
N ASN A 72 9.90 5.38 -3.26
CA ASN A 72 10.18 4.02 -3.72
C ASN A 72 9.12 3.03 -3.23
N ALA A 73 8.63 3.13 -1.99
CA ALA A 73 7.53 2.27 -1.50
C ALA A 73 6.24 2.49 -2.32
N LEU A 74 5.89 3.74 -2.62
CA LEU A 74 4.73 4.06 -3.45
C LEU A 74 4.91 3.58 -4.91
N ARG A 75 6.08 3.82 -5.50
CA ARG A 75 6.39 3.33 -6.86
C ARG A 75 6.35 1.80 -6.92
N ALA A 76 6.78 1.11 -5.86
CA ALA A 76 6.68 -0.34 -5.78
C ALA A 76 5.22 -0.81 -5.82
N GLN A 77 4.33 -0.13 -5.07
CA GLN A 77 2.88 -0.40 -5.11
C GLN A 77 2.27 -0.11 -6.49
N VAL A 78 2.71 0.95 -7.16
CA VAL A 78 2.27 1.25 -8.52
C VAL A 78 2.75 0.17 -9.49
N ALA A 79 4.02 -0.24 -9.41
CA ALA A 79 4.60 -1.24 -10.30
C ALA A 79 3.93 -2.60 -10.16
N ILE A 80 3.60 -3.05 -8.95
CA ILE A 80 2.90 -4.33 -8.76
C ILE A 80 1.47 -4.27 -9.34
N ASN A 81 0.76 -3.15 -9.13
CA ASN A 81 -0.58 -2.94 -9.68
C ASN A 81 -0.59 -2.84 -11.21
N ASP A 82 0.51 -2.36 -11.80
CA ASP A 82 0.71 -2.27 -13.26
C ASP A 82 1.27 -3.57 -13.87
N GLY A 83 1.36 -4.65 -13.07
CA GLY A 83 1.81 -5.96 -13.54
C GLY A 83 3.32 -6.08 -13.79
N ASN A 84 4.13 -5.26 -13.12
CA ASN A 84 5.59 -5.28 -13.20
C ASN A 84 6.23 -5.73 -11.87
N PRO A 85 6.21 -7.04 -11.56
CA PRO A 85 6.69 -7.57 -10.28
C PRO A 85 8.20 -7.41 -10.06
N ASP A 86 9.01 -7.40 -11.12
CA ASP A 86 10.47 -7.26 -10.98
C ASP A 86 10.87 -5.85 -10.56
N GLU A 87 10.24 -4.83 -11.15
CA GLU A 87 10.47 -3.44 -10.73
C GLU A 87 9.87 -3.18 -9.34
N ALA A 88 8.69 -3.74 -9.05
CA ALA A 88 8.08 -3.68 -7.74
C ALA A 88 9.01 -4.26 -6.66
N GLU A 89 9.63 -5.41 -6.92
CA GLU A 89 10.57 -6.04 -6.00
C GLU A 89 11.79 -5.15 -5.73
N ARG A 90 12.38 -4.61 -6.80
CA ARG A 90 13.56 -3.76 -6.72
C ARG A 90 13.28 -2.53 -5.86
N LEU A 91 12.17 -1.84 -6.13
CA LEU A 91 11.79 -0.62 -5.43
C LEU A 91 11.42 -0.87 -3.97
N ALA A 92 10.67 -1.95 -3.69
CA ALA A 92 10.28 -2.29 -2.33
C ALA A 92 11.50 -2.64 -1.45
N LYS A 93 12.50 -3.35 -2.00
CA LYS A 93 13.75 -3.63 -1.29
C LYS A 93 14.54 -2.37 -0.98
N LEU A 94 14.75 -1.50 -1.97
CA LEU A 94 15.41 -0.21 -1.77
C LEU A 94 14.70 0.62 -0.70
N ALA A 95 13.36 0.68 -0.75
CA ALA A 95 12.58 1.35 0.27
C ALA A 95 12.84 0.77 1.67
N LEU A 96 12.79 -0.55 1.85
CA LEU A 96 12.96 -1.18 3.16
C LEU A 96 14.38 -1.06 3.74
N GLU A 97 15.39 -0.96 2.87
CA GLU A 97 16.79 -0.73 3.24
C GLU A 97 17.00 0.68 3.81
N GLU A 98 16.31 1.68 3.26
CA GLU A 98 16.50 3.09 3.61
C GLU A 98 15.47 3.64 4.60
N LEU A 99 14.27 3.05 4.67
CA LEU A 99 13.18 3.53 5.53
C LEU A 99 13.50 3.33 7.03
N PRO A 100 13.56 4.41 7.83
CA PRO A 100 13.61 4.34 9.28
C PRO A 100 12.48 3.50 9.89
N PRO A 101 12.70 2.87 11.06
CA PRO A 101 11.68 2.07 11.72
C PRO A 101 10.35 2.80 11.99
N GLY A 102 10.39 4.13 12.19
CA GLY A 102 9.21 4.95 12.48
C GLY A 102 8.28 5.21 11.29
N TRP A 103 8.67 4.88 10.05
CA TRP A 103 7.82 5.06 8.87
C TRP A 103 6.99 3.83 8.55
N PHE A 104 6.10 3.51 9.50
CA PHE A 104 5.33 2.29 9.48
C PHE A 104 4.47 2.13 8.23
N TYR A 105 3.79 3.17 7.77
CA TYR A 105 2.93 3.09 6.58
C TYR A 105 3.73 2.63 5.34
N SER A 106 4.78 3.36 4.97
CA SER A 106 5.63 3.04 3.82
C SER A 106 6.31 1.67 3.96
N ARG A 107 6.68 1.27 5.19
CA ARG A 107 7.21 -0.08 5.45
C ARG A 107 6.15 -1.18 5.29
N ILE A 108 4.92 -0.98 5.76
CA ILE A 108 3.79 -1.90 5.57
C ILE A 108 3.56 -2.11 4.07
N VAL A 109 3.49 -1.03 3.29
CA VAL A 109 3.31 -1.11 1.84
C VAL A 109 4.44 -1.89 1.18
N ALA A 110 5.71 -1.53 1.45
CA ALA A 110 6.83 -2.21 0.83
C ALA A 110 6.89 -3.71 1.21
N THR A 111 6.56 -4.07 2.45
CA THR A 111 6.44 -5.47 2.88
C THR A 111 5.30 -6.21 2.17
N SER A 112 4.13 -5.57 2.03
CA SER A 112 2.99 -6.11 1.26
C SER A 112 3.39 -6.39 -0.18
N VAL A 113 4.01 -5.41 -0.85
CA VAL A 113 4.44 -5.54 -2.25
C VAL A 113 5.41 -6.71 -2.43
N LEU A 114 6.36 -6.91 -1.51
CA LEU A 114 7.24 -8.08 -1.58
C LEU A 114 6.48 -9.40 -1.41
N GLY A 115 5.46 -9.44 -0.55
CA GLY A 115 4.57 -10.59 -0.45
C GLY A 115 3.84 -10.88 -1.75
N GLU A 116 3.31 -9.85 -2.42
CA GLU A 116 2.60 -9.95 -3.70
C GLU A 116 3.53 -10.42 -4.81
N VAL A 117 4.74 -9.87 -4.89
CA VAL A 117 5.79 -10.32 -5.82
C VAL A 117 6.08 -11.81 -5.64
N LEU A 118 6.25 -12.28 -4.39
CA LEU A 118 6.50 -13.70 -4.13
C LEU A 118 5.30 -14.56 -4.51
N HIS A 119 4.07 -14.07 -4.34
CA HIS A 119 2.87 -14.76 -4.81
C HIS A 119 2.91 -14.92 -6.34
N CYS A 120 3.20 -13.84 -7.09
CA CYS A 120 3.36 -13.89 -8.55
C CYS A 120 4.46 -14.86 -8.99
N LYS A 121 5.53 -15.01 -8.20
CA LYS A 121 6.64 -15.94 -8.47
C LYS A 121 6.36 -17.39 -8.06
N GLY A 122 5.21 -17.67 -7.43
CA GLY A 122 4.84 -19.00 -6.94
C GLY A 122 5.55 -19.40 -5.64
N GLU A 123 6.22 -18.46 -4.97
CA GLU A 123 6.94 -18.66 -3.70
C GLU A 123 5.96 -18.59 -2.51
N LEU A 124 4.93 -19.44 -2.54
CA LEU A 124 3.72 -19.33 -1.71
C LEU A 124 4.01 -19.30 -0.21
N THR A 125 4.91 -20.16 0.29
CA THR A 125 5.26 -20.21 1.72
C THR A 125 5.89 -18.90 2.20
N ARG A 126 6.78 -18.32 1.40
CA ARG A 126 7.44 -17.06 1.75
C ARG A 126 6.50 -15.87 1.58
N SER A 127 5.65 -15.91 0.55
CA SER A 127 4.58 -14.93 0.33
C SER A 127 3.62 -14.88 1.54
N LEU A 128 3.14 -16.05 2.00
CA LEU A 128 2.25 -16.14 3.16
C LEU A 128 2.88 -15.53 4.42
N ALA A 129 4.16 -15.80 4.67
CA ALA A 129 4.88 -15.24 5.81
C ALA A 129 4.96 -13.69 5.75
N LEU A 130 5.22 -13.13 4.56
CA LEU A 130 5.23 -11.67 4.38
C LEU A 130 3.84 -11.05 4.52
N MET A 131 2.78 -11.75 4.08
CA MET A 131 1.42 -11.27 4.30
C MET A 131 1.06 -11.27 5.78
N GLN A 132 1.36 -12.35 6.52
CA GLN A 132 1.15 -12.40 7.98
C GLN A 132 1.91 -11.27 8.71
N GLN A 133 3.15 -11.00 8.30
CA GLN A 133 3.91 -9.87 8.82
C GLN A 133 3.24 -8.53 8.50
N THR A 134 2.77 -8.35 7.26
CA THR A 134 2.05 -7.15 6.81
C THR A 134 0.78 -6.94 7.65
N GLU A 135 0.00 -7.99 7.90
CA GLU A 135 -1.18 -7.92 8.76
C GLU A 135 -0.81 -7.46 10.16
N GLN A 136 0.20 -8.07 10.78
CA GLN A 136 0.63 -7.74 12.13
C GLN A 136 1.05 -6.27 12.24
N MET A 137 1.88 -5.80 11.30
CA MET A 137 2.33 -4.41 11.25
C MET A 137 1.15 -3.45 11.02
N ALA A 138 0.26 -3.78 10.09
CA ALA A 138 -0.91 -2.96 9.77
C ALA A 138 -1.86 -2.80 10.97
N ARG A 139 -2.15 -3.89 11.69
CA ARG A 139 -2.97 -3.84 12.91
C ARG A 139 -2.31 -3.05 14.04
N GLN A 140 -0.98 -3.11 14.18
CA GLN A 140 -0.26 -2.37 15.22
C GLN A 140 -0.31 -0.84 15.03
N HIS A 141 -0.54 -0.39 13.80
CA HIS A 141 -0.50 1.02 13.43
C HIS A 141 -1.83 1.53 12.83
N ASP A 142 -2.93 0.81 13.08
CA ASP A 142 -4.28 1.17 12.65
C ASP A 142 -4.40 1.41 11.12
N VAL A 143 -3.61 0.68 10.32
CA VAL A 143 -3.63 0.71 8.85
C VAL A 143 -4.57 -0.37 8.33
N TRP A 144 -5.86 -0.25 8.67
CA TRP A 144 -6.84 -1.32 8.55
C TRP A 144 -7.08 -1.82 7.12
N HIS A 145 -6.95 -0.95 6.12
CA HIS A 145 -7.05 -1.36 4.71
C HIS A 145 -5.94 -2.34 4.31
N TYR A 146 -4.71 -2.17 4.81
CA TYR A 146 -3.63 -3.13 4.56
C TYR A 146 -3.76 -4.40 5.40
N ALA A 147 -4.35 -4.32 6.60
CA ALA A 147 -4.68 -5.52 7.36
C ALA A 147 -5.72 -6.38 6.61
N LEU A 148 -6.75 -5.73 6.03
CA LEU A 148 -7.75 -6.39 5.20
C LEU A 148 -7.15 -6.97 3.92
N TRP A 149 -6.37 -6.16 3.18
CA TRP A 149 -5.67 -6.61 1.98
C TRP A 149 -4.80 -7.84 2.26
N SER A 150 -4.03 -7.81 3.36
CA SER A 150 -3.20 -8.94 3.73
C SER A 150 -4.03 -10.20 4.01
N LEU A 151 -5.14 -10.12 4.76
CA LEU A 151 -5.99 -11.30 5.00
C LEU A 151 -6.55 -11.89 3.71
N ILE A 152 -6.96 -11.05 2.77
CA ILE A 152 -7.41 -11.47 1.44
C ILE A 152 -6.28 -12.22 0.72
N GLN A 153 -5.08 -11.63 0.64
CA GLN A 153 -3.92 -12.25 0.01
C GLN A 153 -3.53 -13.57 0.69
N GLN A 154 -3.54 -13.63 2.03
CA GLN A 154 -3.30 -14.86 2.79
C GLN A 154 -4.29 -15.94 2.38
N SER A 155 -5.57 -15.62 2.23
CA SER A 155 -6.59 -16.59 1.82
C SER A 155 -6.36 -17.14 0.41
N GLU A 156 -5.98 -16.29 -0.55
CA GLU A 156 -5.68 -16.73 -1.92
C GLU A 156 -4.41 -17.60 -1.97
N ILE A 157 -3.39 -17.23 -1.21
CA ILE A 157 -2.16 -18.03 -1.10
C ILE A 157 -2.45 -19.40 -0.46
N LEU A 158 -3.24 -19.44 0.61
CA LEU A 158 -3.66 -20.68 1.27
C LEU A 158 -4.50 -21.56 0.33
N PHE A 159 -5.36 -20.94 -0.47
CA PHE A 159 -6.12 -21.65 -1.51
C PHE A 159 -5.17 -22.26 -2.55
N ALA A 160 -4.20 -21.49 -3.05
CA ALA A 160 -3.19 -21.97 -4.00
C ALA A 160 -2.31 -23.09 -3.43
N GLN A 161 -2.11 -23.13 -2.11
CA GLN A 161 -1.42 -24.23 -1.41
C GLN A 161 -2.32 -25.46 -1.15
N GLY A 162 -3.63 -25.38 -1.42
CA GLY A 162 -4.60 -26.44 -1.18
C GLY A 162 -5.18 -26.49 0.23
N PHE A 163 -4.89 -25.50 1.08
CA PHE A 163 -5.40 -25.39 2.45
C PHE A 163 -6.78 -24.70 2.48
N LEU A 164 -7.77 -25.31 1.81
CA LEU A 164 -9.08 -24.70 1.57
C LEU A 164 -9.82 -24.29 2.86
N GLN A 165 -9.77 -25.13 3.90
CA GLN A 165 -10.40 -24.83 5.18
C GLN A 165 -9.76 -23.61 5.85
N THR A 166 -8.43 -23.55 5.87
CA THR A 166 -7.69 -22.41 6.45
C THR A 166 -7.88 -21.14 5.63
N ALA A 167 -7.97 -21.25 4.30
CA ALA A 167 -8.30 -20.12 3.44
C ALA A 167 -9.68 -19.55 3.79
N TRP A 168 -10.69 -20.41 3.94
CA TRP A 168 -12.04 -20.02 4.34
C TRP A 168 -12.07 -19.35 5.72
N GLU A 169 -11.40 -19.94 6.73
CA GLU A 169 -11.27 -19.33 8.06
C GLU A 169 -10.57 -17.96 8.03
N THR A 170 -9.65 -17.76 7.08
CA THR A 170 -8.97 -16.48 6.88
C THR A 170 -9.91 -15.45 6.25
N GLN A 171 -10.78 -15.87 5.33
CA GLN A 171 -11.84 -15.01 4.78
C GLN A 171 -12.86 -14.61 5.86
N GLU A 172 -13.22 -15.50 6.78
CA GLU A 172 -14.09 -15.15 7.93
C GLU A 172 -13.46 -14.05 8.80
N LYS A 173 -12.15 -14.12 9.07
CA LYS A 173 -11.43 -13.06 9.79
C LYS A 173 -11.45 -11.73 9.03
N ALA A 174 -11.36 -11.77 7.70
CA ALA A 174 -11.45 -10.59 6.85
C ALA A 174 -12.85 -9.95 6.93
N PHE A 175 -13.92 -10.73 6.89
CA PHE A 175 -15.29 -10.23 7.10
C PHE A 175 -15.49 -9.67 8.51
N GLN A 176 -14.94 -10.32 9.54
CA GLN A 176 -14.98 -9.80 10.91
C GLN A 176 -14.29 -8.43 10.99
N LEU A 177 -13.10 -8.29 10.40
CA LEU A 177 -12.37 -7.03 10.36
C LEU A 177 -13.14 -5.93 9.64
N ILE A 178 -13.80 -6.25 8.52
CA ILE A 178 -14.66 -5.29 7.79
C ILE A 178 -15.74 -4.73 8.69
N ASN A 179 -16.45 -5.59 9.43
CA ASN A 179 -17.52 -5.17 10.34
C ASN A 179 -17.00 -4.35 11.52
N GLU A 180 -15.86 -4.75 12.10
CA GLU A 180 -15.27 -4.09 13.27
C GLU A 180 -14.72 -2.69 12.97
N GLN A 181 -14.18 -2.48 11.76
CA GLN A 181 -13.52 -1.24 11.36
C GLN A 181 -14.33 -0.43 10.34
N HIS A 182 -15.57 -0.83 10.04
CA HIS A 182 -16.46 -0.18 9.09
C HIS A 182 -15.81 0.04 7.72
N LEU A 183 -15.38 -1.06 7.09
CA LEU A 183 -14.65 -1.07 5.82
C LEU A 183 -15.53 -1.50 4.63
N GLU A 184 -16.85 -1.54 4.78
CA GLU A 184 -17.78 -2.07 3.78
C GLU A 184 -17.76 -1.29 2.46
N GLN A 185 -17.37 -0.01 2.52
CA GLN A 185 -17.21 0.90 1.39
C GLN A 185 -15.97 0.61 0.53
N LEU A 186 -15.02 -0.18 1.04
CA LEU A 186 -13.80 -0.46 0.30
C LEU A 186 -14.06 -1.49 -0.81
N PRO A 187 -13.45 -1.34 -2.00
CA PRO A 187 -13.55 -2.32 -3.08
C PRO A 187 -13.14 -3.74 -2.67
N MET A 188 -12.25 -3.86 -1.67
CA MET A 188 -11.82 -5.12 -1.08
C MET A 188 -12.97 -5.94 -0.47
N HIS A 189 -14.00 -5.29 0.06
CA HIS A 189 -15.18 -5.99 0.57
C HIS A 189 -15.91 -6.72 -0.57
N GLU A 190 -16.16 -6.02 -1.69
CA GLU A 190 -16.77 -6.64 -2.86
C GLU A 190 -15.91 -7.78 -3.41
N PHE A 191 -14.59 -7.57 -3.47
CA PHE A 191 -13.67 -8.62 -3.91
C PHE A 191 -13.74 -9.86 -3.02
N LEU A 192 -13.71 -9.69 -1.69
CA LEU A 192 -13.82 -10.78 -0.73
C LEU A 192 -15.13 -11.58 -0.90
N VAL A 193 -16.25 -10.92 -1.18
CA VAL A 193 -17.53 -11.58 -1.48
C VAL A 193 -17.46 -12.45 -2.75
N ARG A 194 -16.69 -12.04 -3.76
CA ARG A 194 -16.56 -12.76 -5.04
C ARG A 194 -15.66 -13.99 -4.97
N ILE A 195 -14.65 -13.97 -4.09
CA ILE A 195 -13.69 -15.07 -3.93
C ILE A 195 -14.10 -16.11 -2.87
N ARG A 196 -15.34 -16.00 -2.37
CA ARG A 196 -15.92 -16.92 -1.39
C ARG A 196 -16.48 -18.18 -2.04
#